data_AF-A0A3D2SXF8-F1
#
_entry.id   AF-A0A3D2SXF8-F1
#
_cell.length_a   1.000
_cell.length_b   1.000
_cell.length_c   1.000
_cell.angle_alpha   90.00
_cell.angle_beta   90.00
_cell.angle_gamma   90.00
#
_symmetry.space_group_name_H-M   'P 1'
#
loop_
_entity.id
_entity.type
_entity.pdbx_description
1 polymer ?
#
loop_
_entity_poly.entity_id
_entity_poly.type
_entity_poly.pdbx_seq_one_letter_code
_entity_poly.pdbx_strand_id
1 'polypeptide(L)'
;MRIFKHQQWHILVLGGLLFLLYSYLETDQTVLNGELWGISTLAWANFAIWVPVIHQCYVLVCWRSELHYRGLSKLFGENGFSVYKTGFSILGLSRPVLIVLLAISSRMTLNLDSTFSYLLSAIFLIPAVYLFYSVKKYFGFDRAFGID
;
A
#
# COMPACT_ATOMS: atom_id res chain seq x y z
N MET A 1 19.06 1.42 -18.18
CA MET A 1 19.45 1.17 -16.76
C MET A 1 18.69 -0.05 -16.23
N ARG A 2 19.37 -1.11 -15.77
CA ARG A 2 18.73 -2.37 -15.33
C ARG A 2 17.75 -2.18 -14.15
N ILE A 3 17.95 -1.14 -13.33
CA ILE A 3 17.06 -0.77 -12.21
C ILE A 3 15.61 -0.55 -12.63
N PHE A 4 15.36 0.08 -13.79
CA PHE A 4 14.00 0.44 -14.21
C PHE A 4 13.31 -0.63 -15.04
N LYS A 5 13.90 -1.82 -15.18
CA LYS A 5 13.32 -2.88 -16.00
C LYS A 5 11.93 -3.25 -15.45
N HIS A 6 10.93 -3.23 -16.33
CA HIS A 6 9.50 -3.46 -16.05
C HIS A 6 8.80 -2.41 -15.16
N GLN A 7 9.45 -1.31 -14.79
CA GLN A 7 8.81 -0.26 -13.98
C GLN A 7 7.73 0.50 -14.74
N GLN A 8 7.78 0.53 -16.07
CA GLN A 8 6.69 1.09 -16.88
C GLN A 8 5.32 0.45 -16.57
N TRP A 9 5.27 -0.83 -16.23
CA TRP A 9 4.00 -1.49 -15.89
C TRP A 9 3.39 -0.96 -14.59
N HIS A 10 4.22 -0.70 -13.58
CA HIS A 10 3.75 -0.08 -12.34
C HIS A 10 3.20 1.32 -12.57
N ILE A 11 3.88 2.12 -13.41
CA ILE A 11 3.44 3.47 -13.76
C ILE A 11 2.14 3.43 -14.57
N LEU A 12 2.02 2.53 -15.54
CA LEU A 12 0.80 2.37 -16.34
C LEU A 12 -0.40 1.96 -15.48
N VAL A 13 -0.23 0.96 -14.60
CA VAL A 13 -1.30 0.51 -13.70
C VAL A 13 -1.67 1.60 -12.69
N LEU A 14 -0.68 2.29 -12.11
CA LEU A 14 -0.93 3.41 -11.21
C LEU A 14 -1.70 4.53 -11.92
N GLY A 15 -1.28 4.92 -13.12
CA GLY A 15 -1.95 5.93 -13.93
C GLY A 15 -3.39 5.55 -14.24
N GLY A 16 -3.63 4.29 -14.63
CA GLY A 16 -4.98 3.77 -14.88
C GLY A 16 -5.87 3.81 -13.63
N LEU A 17 -5.36 3.37 -12.48
CA LEU A 17 -6.11 3.40 -11.21
C LEU A 17 -6.42 4.82 -10.75
N LEU A 18 -5.46 5.75 -10.87
CA LEU A 18 -5.66 7.16 -10.51
C LEU A 18 -6.65 7.84 -11.46
N PHE A 19 -6.60 7.52 -12.75
CA PHE A 19 -7.57 8.03 -13.72
C PHE A 19 -8.99 7.55 -13.39
N LEU A 20 -9.18 6.25 -13.13
CA LEU A 20 -10.48 5.71 -12.73
C LEU A 20 -11.00 6.34 -11.44
N LEU A 21 -10.12 6.51 -10.44
CA LEU A 21 -10.48 7.17 -9.18
C LEU A 21 -10.91 8.62 -9.42
N TYR A 22 -10.16 9.37 -10.24
CA TYR A 22 -10.47 10.75 -10.58
C TYR A 22 -11.83 10.86 -11.28
N SER A 23 -12.09 10.03 -12.31
CA SER A 23 -13.37 10.02 -13.02
C SER A 23 -14.55 9.68 -12.10
N TYR A 24 -14.34 8.78 -11.13
CA TYR A 24 -15.37 8.45 -10.13
C TYR A 24 -15.65 9.62 -9.19
N LEU A 25 -14.61 10.27 -8.67
CA LEU A 25 -14.74 11.44 -7.78
C LEU A 25 -15.36 12.66 -8.48
N GLU A 26 -15.16 12.81 -9.79
CA GLU A 26 -15.82 13.85 -10.60
C GLU A 26 -17.33 13.60 -10.71
N THR A 27 -17.74 12.32 -10.73
CA THR A 27 -19.16 11.93 -10.82
C THR A 27 -19.89 12.06 -9.49
N ASP A 28 -19.23 11.71 -8.38
CA ASP A 28 -19.84 11.73 -7.05
C ASP A 28 -18.86 12.27 -5.98
N GLN A 29 -18.99 13.56 -5.69
CA GLN A 29 -18.18 14.22 -4.65
C GLN A 29 -18.66 13.90 -3.23
N THR A 30 -19.83 13.28 -3.05
CA THR A 30 -20.38 13.00 -1.71
C THR A 30 -19.52 12.01 -0.93
N VAL A 31 -18.74 11.19 -1.63
CA VAL A 31 -17.78 10.24 -1.05
C VAL A 31 -16.68 10.94 -0.27
N LEU A 32 -16.39 12.21 -0.55
CA LEU A 32 -15.39 13.02 0.15
C LEU A 32 -15.97 13.81 1.33
N ASN A 33 -17.30 13.81 1.51
CA ASN A 33 -17.99 14.57 2.56
C ASN A 33 -17.94 13.83 3.90
N GLY A 34 -16.75 13.79 4.50
CA GLY A 34 -16.54 13.22 5.81
C GLY A 34 -15.25 13.70 6.46
N GLU A 35 -15.11 13.35 7.72
CA GLU A 35 -13.93 13.67 8.52
C GLU A 35 -13.68 12.57 9.55
N LEU A 36 -12.41 12.42 9.92
CA LEU A 36 -11.99 11.60 11.05
C LEU A 36 -10.90 12.35 11.80
N TRP A 37 -11.11 12.56 13.10
CA TRP A 37 -10.18 13.30 13.98
C TRP A 37 -9.86 14.72 13.49
N GLY A 38 -10.83 15.41 12.88
CA GLY A 38 -10.67 16.76 12.32
C GLY A 38 -9.85 16.81 11.02
N ILE A 39 -9.49 15.64 10.46
CA ILE A 39 -8.85 15.51 9.16
C ILE A 39 -9.92 15.08 8.14
N SER A 40 -10.02 15.80 7.03
CA SER A 40 -11.01 15.52 5.99
C SER A 40 -10.76 14.17 5.28
N THR A 41 -11.82 13.57 4.75
CA THR A 41 -11.72 12.34 3.95
C THR A 41 -10.80 12.51 2.74
N LEU A 42 -10.75 13.70 2.12
CA LEU A 42 -9.81 13.99 1.04
C LEU A 42 -8.35 13.89 1.49
N ALA A 43 -8.02 14.39 2.69
CA ALA A 43 -6.69 14.25 3.25
C ALA A 43 -6.34 12.79 3.56
N TRP A 44 -7.27 12.03 4.14
CA TRP A 44 -7.11 10.57 4.34
C TRP A 44 -6.93 9.82 3.01
N ALA A 45 -7.66 10.19 1.97
CA ALA A 45 -7.54 9.60 0.64
C ALA A 45 -6.16 9.86 0.03
N ASN A 46 -5.67 11.10 0.15
CA ASN A 46 -4.32 11.46 -0.27
C ASN A 46 -3.26 10.63 0.47
N PHE A 47 -3.37 10.45 1.79
CA PHE A 47 -2.44 9.59 2.52
C PHE A 47 -2.49 8.13 2.04
N ALA A 48 -3.70 7.60 1.83
CA ALA A 48 -3.90 6.23 1.34
C ALA A 48 -3.34 6.01 -0.08
N ILE A 49 -3.29 7.05 -0.93
CA ILE A 49 -2.66 7.01 -2.26
C ILE A 49 -1.14 7.14 -2.18
N TRP A 50 -0.64 8.13 -1.42
CA TRP A 50 0.78 8.46 -1.41
C TRP A 50 1.64 7.39 -0.74
N VAL A 51 1.16 6.73 0.32
CA VAL A 51 1.92 5.69 1.02
C VAL A 51 2.32 4.52 0.10
N PRO A 52 1.41 3.91 -0.68
CA PRO A 52 1.77 2.93 -1.70
C PRO A 52 2.79 3.44 -2.72
N VAL A 53 2.65 4.69 -3.20
CA VAL A 53 3.59 5.29 -4.16
C VAL A 53 4.98 5.42 -3.54
N ILE A 54 5.07 5.99 -2.33
CA ILE A 54 6.33 6.14 -1.58
C ILE A 54 6.94 4.77 -1.30
N HIS A 55 6.14 3.77 -0.92
CA HIS A 55 6.62 2.41 -0.70
C HIS A 55 7.22 1.78 -1.98
N GLN A 56 6.57 1.96 -3.13
CA GLN A 56 7.12 1.48 -4.41
C GLN A 56 8.42 2.19 -4.78
N CYS A 57 8.49 3.50 -4.59
CA CYS A 57 9.72 4.27 -4.77
C CYS A 57 10.83 3.82 -3.81
N TYR A 58 10.48 3.55 -2.54
CA TYR A 58 11.39 3.04 -1.53
C TYR A 58 11.98 1.70 -1.95
N VAL A 59 11.15 0.73 -2.37
CA VAL A 59 11.63 -0.56 -2.89
C VAL A 59 12.49 -0.36 -4.14
N LEU A 60 12.10 0.51 -5.07
CA LEU A 60 12.89 0.78 -6.26
C LEU A 60 14.28 1.34 -5.92
N VAL A 61 14.37 2.28 -4.98
CA VAL A 61 15.64 2.89 -4.60
C VAL A 61 16.45 1.95 -3.74
N CYS A 62 15.90 1.48 -2.62
CA CYS A 62 16.61 0.68 -1.63
C CYS A 62 16.90 -0.74 -2.13
N TRP A 63 15.88 -1.46 -2.60
CA TRP A 63 16.05 -2.87 -2.97
C TRP A 63 16.76 -3.05 -4.32
N ARG A 64 16.41 -2.27 -5.35
CA ARG A 64 17.08 -2.42 -6.65
C ARG A 64 18.47 -1.81 -6.71
N SER A 65 18.78 -0.80 -5.91
CA SER A 65 20.17 -0.37 -5.76
C SER A 65 21.01 -1.44 -5.05
N GLU A 66 20.43 -2.18 -4.10
CA GLU A 66 21.11 -3.29 -3.44
C GLU A 66 21.43 -4.42 -4.44
N LEU A 67 20.43 -4.87 -5.21
CA LEU A 67 20.58 -5.92 -6.23
C LEU A 67 21.64 -5.61 -7.30
N HIS A 68 21.80 -4.35 -7.70
CA HIS A 68 22.69 -3.99 -8.82
C HIS A 68 24.01 -3.34 -8.40
N TYR A 69 24.06 -2.70 -7.24
CA TYR A 69 25.20 -1.86 -6.84
C TYR A 69 25.66 -2.07 -5.39
N ARG A 70 24.99 -2.95 -4.63
CA ARG A 70 25.19 -3.15 -3.18
C ARG A 70 25.10 -1.83 -2.40
N GLY A 71 24.17 -0.96 -2.80
CA GLY A 71 24.09 0.42 -2.33
C GLY A 71 23.84 0.55 -0.83
N LEU A 72 22.92 -0.25 -0.27
CA LEU A 72 22.64 -0.25 1.16
C LEU A 72 23.76 -0.92 1.95
N SER A 73 24.30 -2.03 1.45
CA SER A 73 25.44 -2.69 2.08
C SER A 73 26.69 -1.79 2.14
N LYS A 74 26.87 -0.89 1.18
CA LYS A 74 27.96 0.12 1.21
C LYS A 74 27.72 1.26 2.19
N LEU A 75 26.46 1.65 2.41
CA LEU A 75 26.11 2.77 3.30
C LEU A 75 25.96 2.35 4.76
N PHE A 76 25.41 1.16 5.01
CA PHE A 76 24.99 0.69 6.33
C PHE A 76 25.66 -0.62 6.77
N GLY A 77 26.56 -1.19 5.95
CA GLY A 77 27.27 -2.43 6.26
C GLY A 77 26.31 -3.60 6.48
N GLU A 78 26.59 -4.42 7.51
CA GLU A 78 25.78 -5.60 7.87
C GLU A 78 24.34 -5.26 8.28
N ASN A 79 24.08 -4.01 8.68
CA ASN A 79 22.74 -3.56 9.10
C ASN A 79 21.85 -3.09 7.92
N GLY A 80 22.39 -3.04 6.69
CA GLY A 80 21.65 -2.53 5.53
C GLY A 80 20.31 -3.24 5.28
N PHE A 81 20.28 -4.57 5.43
CA PHE A 81 19.05 -5.34 5.29
C PHE A 81 18.05 -5.08 6.42
N SER A 82 18.51 -4.93 7.66
CA SER A 82 17.65 -4.66 8.82
C SER A 82 16.97 -3.28 8.74
N VAL A 83 17.72 -2.26 8.33
CA VAL A 83 17.19 -0.90 8.09
C VAL A 83 16.15 -0.93 6.96
N TYR A 84 16.47 -1.63 5.86
CA TYR A 84 15.53 -1.79 4.75
C TYR A 84 14.23 -2.49 5.18
N LYS A 85 14.35 -3.62 5.88
CA LYS A 85 13.22 -4.41 6.40
C LYS A 85 12.31 -3.57 7.29
N THR A 86 12.89 -2.73 8.15
CA THR A 86 12.12 -1.86 9.05
C THR A 86 11.31 -0.83 8.28
N GLY A 87 11.95 -0.09 7.36
CA GLY A 87 11.25 0.90 6.52
C GLY A 87 10.19 0.27 5.62
N PHE A 88 10.51 -0.87 5.01
CA PHE A 88 9.58 -1.66 4.20
C PHE A 88 8.36 -2.09 5.02
N SER A 89 8.56 -2.58 6.25
CA SER A 89 7.47 -3.07 7.11
C SER A 89 6.57 -1.94 7.58
N ILE A 90 7.13 -0.80 7.99
CA ILE A 90 6.36 0.38 8.42
C ILE A 90 5.48 0.86 7.27
N LEU A 91 6.06 1.07 6.09
CA LEU A 91 5.33 1.51 4.91
C LEU A 91 4.31 0.46 4.45
N GLY A 92 4.67 -0.82 4.48
CA GLY A 92 3.79 -1.94 4.12
C GLY A 92 2.56 -2.05 5.04
N LEU A 93 2.75 -1.95 6.36
CA LEU A 93 1.67 -2.03 7.35
C LEU A 93 0.84 -0.75 7.45
N SER A 94 1.42 0.40 7.14
CA SER A 94 0.66 1.66 7.10
C SER A 94 -0.42 1.65 6.02
N ARG A 95 -0.27 0.85 4.95
CA ARG A 95 -1.28 0.73 3.87
C ARG A 95 -2.64 0.23 4.35
N PRO A 96 -2.78 -0.98 4.94
CA PRO A 96 -4.08 -1.44 5.44
C PRO A 96 -4.64 -0.52 6.52
N VAL A 97 -3.79 0.06 7.37
CA VAL A 97 -4.23 1.01 8.41
C VAL A 97 -4.87 2.25 7.78
N LEU A 98 -4.21 2.89 6.81
CA LEU A 98 -4.74 4.09 6.15
C LEU A 98 -6.01 3.82 5.35
N ILE A 99 -6.11 2.64 4.71
CA ILE A 99 -7.34 2.25 4.01
C ILE A 99 -8.50 2.09 5.00
N VAL A 100 -8.27 1.49 6.17
CA VAL A 100 -9.29 1.37 7.22
C VAL A 100 -9.69 2.75 7.76
N LEU A 101 -8.73 3.64 8.01
CA LEU A 101 -9.01 5.00 8.48
C LEU A 101 -9.82 5.80 7.44
N LEU A 102 -9.46 5.70 6.16
CA LEU A 102 -10.22 6.28 5.06
C LEU A 102 -11.64 5.73 5.00
N ALA A 103 -11.81 4.41 5.11
CA ALA A 103 -13.15 3.78 5.11
C ALA A 103 -14.01 4.22 6.31
N ILE A 104 -13.39 4.52 7.45
CA ILE A 104 -14.08 5.09 8.61
C ILE A 104 -14.46 6.55 8.36
N SER A 105 -13.56 7.35 7.75
CA SER A 105 -13.83 8.77 7.48
C SER A 105 -14.91 8.98 6.42
N SER A 106 -15.03 8.07 5.45
CA SER A 106 -16.04 8.08 4.39
C SER A 106 -17.23 7.14 4.70
N ARG A 107 -17.53 6.87 5.97
CA ARG A 107 -18.60 5.92 6.33
C ARG A 107 -19.97 6.45 5.89
N MET A 108 -20.84 5.54 5.42
CA MET A 108 -22.22 5.83 4.97
C MET A 108 -22.35 6.79 3.78
N THR A 109 -21.26 7.12 3.09
CA THR A 109 -21.34 7.95 1.87
C THR A 109 -21.76 7.14 0.64
N LEU A 110 -21.46 5.84 0.63
CA LEU A 110 -21.89 4.92 -0.43
C LEU A 110 -23.34 4.51 -0.21
N ASN A 111 -24.17 4.68 -1.24
CA ASN A 111 -25.57 4.24 -1.27
C ASN A 111 -25.67 2.71 -1.51
N LEU A 112 -25.09 1.93 -0.60
CA LEU A 112 -25.13 0.47 -0.58
C LEU A 112 -25.72 -0.02 0.73
N ASP A 113 -26.42 -1.15 0.68
CA ASP A 113 -26.92 -1.80 1.89
C ASP A 113 -25.75 -2.18 2.81
N SER A 114 -25.81 -1.75 4.06
CA SER A 114 -24.72 -1.93 5.02
C SER A 114 -24.47 -3.42 5.32
N THR A 115 -25.53 -4.23 5.34
CA THR A 115 -25.41 -5.69 5.57
C THR A 115 -24.62 -6.35 4.44
N PHE A 116 -24.93 -5.98 3.20
CA PHE A 116 -24.19 -6.45 2.03
C PHE A 116 -22.71 -6.03 2.09
N SER A 117 -22.42 -4.76 2.40
CA SER A 117 -21.03 -4.29 2.53
C SER A 117 -20.23 -5.02 3.62
N TYR A 118 -20.83 -5.29 4.78
CA TYR A 118 -20.18 -6.05 5.85
C TYR A 118 -19.95 -7.52 5.48
N LEU A 119 -20.92 -8.17 4.84
CA LEU A 119 -20.79 -9.54 4.37
C LEU A 119 -19.64 -9.66 3.36
N LEU A 120 -19.59 -8.75 2.39
CA LEU A 120 -18.54 -8.73 1.37
C LEU A 120 -17.16 -8.49 2.00
N SER A 121 -17.08 -7.57 2.97
CA SER A 121 -15.84 -7.30 3.72
C SER A 121 -15.37 -8.55 4.49
N ALA A 122 -16.29 -9.29 5.13
CA ALA A 122 -15.97 -10.52 5.85
C ALA A 122 -15.45 -11.62 4.91
N ILE A 123 -16.06 -11.76 3.73
CA ILE A 123 -15.62 -12.71 2.70
C ILE A 123 -14.19 -12.39 2.25
N PHE A 124 -13.87 -11.11 1.98
CA PHE A 124 -12.52 -10.70 1.57
C PHE A 124 -11.49 -10.71 2.71
N LEU A 125 -11.93 -10.63 3.97
CA LEU A 125 -11.04 -10.74 5.12
C LEU A 125 -10.42 -12.14 5.23
N ILE A 126 -11.15 -13.19 4.86
CA ILE A 126 -10.67 -14.58 4.90
C ILE A 126 -9.39 -14.79 4.07
N PRO A 127 -9.36 -14.49 2.76
CA PRO A 127 -8.15 -14.63 1.96
C PRO A 127 -7.05 -13.66 2.40
N ALA A 128 -7.40 -12.46 2.90
CA ALA A 128 -6.40 -11.51 3.42
C ALA A 128 -5.67 -12.08 4.65
N VAL A 129 -6.39 -12.64 5.62
CA VAL A 129 -5.80 -13.28 6.80
C VAL A 129 -5.00 -14.53 6.40
N TYR A 130 -5.54 -15.34 5.48
CA TYR A 130 -4.83 -16.51 4.97
C TYR A 130 -3.52 -16.15 4.27
N LEU A 131 -3.46 -15.02 3.56
CA LEU A 131 -2.24 -14.52 2.93
C LEU A 131 -1.15 -14.27 3.97
N PHE A 132 -1.44 -13.55 5.06
CA PHE A 132 -0.47 -13.32 6.13
C PHE A 132 -0.03 -14.61 6.83
N TYR A 133 -0.98 -15.52 7.07
CA TYR A 133 -0.68 -16.86 7.61
C TYR A 133 0.25 -17.66 6.68
N SER A 134 -0.05 -17.66 5.37
CA SER A 134 0.71 -18.38 4.36
C SER A 134 2.14 -17.86 4.25
N VAL A 135 2.32 -16.53 4.24
CA VAL A 135 3.64 -15.90 4.28
C VAL A 135 4.41 -16.33 5.52
N LYS A 136 3.79 -16.30 6.70
CA LYS A 136 4.46 -16.70 7.95
C LYS A 136 4.83 -18.19 7.96
N LYS A 137 3.93 -19.08 7.51
CA LYS A 137 4.09 -20.54 7.63
C LYS A 137 4.96 -21.15 6.53
N TYR A 138 4.76 -20.75 5.28
CA TYR A 138 5.37 -21.42 4.13
C TYR A 138 6.57 -20.66 3.57
N PHE A 139 6.60 -19.33 3.68
CA PHE A 139 7.66 -18.51 3.09
C PHE A 139 8.69 -18.01 4.11
N GLY A 140 8.21 -17.51 5.25
CA GLY A 140 9.01 -16.77 6.23
C GLY A 140 9.14 -15.30 5.85
N PHE A 141 9.04 -14.41 6.84
CA PHE A 141 9.05 -12.98 6.61
C PHE A 141 10.39 -12.47 6.03
N ASP A 142 11.53 -13.03 6.45
CA ASP A 142 12.84 -12.57 5.93
C ASP A 142 12.99 -12.83 4.44
N ARG A 143 12.51 -13.98 3.96
CA ARG A 143 12.42 -14.27 2.52
C ARG A 143 11.39 -13.38 1.83
N ALA A 144 10.26 -13.07 2.49
CA ALA A 144 9.27 -12.11 1.99
C ALA A 144 9.84 -10.71 1.76
N PHE A 145 10.78 -10.30 2.61
CA PHE A 145 11.49 -9.04 2.46
C PHE A 145 12.63 -9.10 1.44
N GLY A 146 13.03 -10.29 0.99
CA GLY A 146 14.00 -10.47 -0.09
C GLY A 146 15.41 -10.85 0.37
N ILE A 147 15.61 -11.40 1.58
CA ILE A 147 16.95 -11.82 2.03
C ILE A 147 17.63 -12.87 1.12
N ASP A 148 16.85 -13.56 0.28
CA ASP A 148 17.20 -14.71 -0.55
C ASP A 148 17.45 -14.29 -2.01
#